data_AF-Q1M9W0-F1
#
_entry.id   AF-Q1M9W0-F1
#
_cell.length_a   1.000
_cell.length_b   1.000
_cell.length_c   1.000
_cell.angle_alpha   90.00
_cell.angle_beta   90.00
_cell.angle_gamma   90.00
#
_symmetry.space_group_name_H-M   'P 1'
#
loop_
_entity.id
_entity.type
_entity.pdbx_description
1 polymer ?
#
loop_
_entity_poly.entity_id
_entity_poly.type
_entity_poly.pdbx_seq_one_letter_code
_entity_poly.pdbx_strand_id
1 'polypeptide(L)'
;MDANGGEIIAHRLTDQGTDDPSQVEPLLSQIDGEIDQFTADGAYDGKPTYQTVLQHRATANVVIPPRSTAVESNGDTGPPDQRDKHIAAIAKDGRLQWQAATGYGKRALIETAIGRYKGLIGRRVRARSFATQQTEVAIGCIVLNRMLACGRPQSVRRQVRQA
;
A
#
# COMPACT_ATOMS: atom_id res chain seq x y z
N MET A 1 0.01 5.60 2.86
CA MET A 1 1.24 6.42 3.03
C MET A 1 1.55 7.04 1.69
N ASP A 2 1.84 8.33 1.64
CA ASP A 2 2.40 8.94 0.43
C ASP A 2 3.84 8.44 0.23
N ALA A 3 4.12 7.84 -0.92
CA ALA A 3 5.45 7.32 -1.24
C ALA A 3 6.50 8.41 -1.46
N ASN A 4 6.10 9.63 -1.81
CA ASN A 4 7.00 10.75 -2.04
C ASN A 4 7.42 11.40 -0.71
N GLY A 5 6.42 11.84 0.06
CA GLY A 5 6.61 12.47 1.37
C GLY A 5 6.97 11.50 2.49
N GLY A 6 6.59 10.22 2.38
CA GLY A 6 6.73 9.21 3.44
C GLY A 6 5.73 9.39 4.59
N GLU A 7 4.74 10.27 4.40
CA GLU A 7 3.72 10.63 5.38
C GLU A 7 2.56 9.61 5.39
N ILE A 8 2.03 9.35 6.58
CA ILE A 8 0.79 8.59 6.73
C ILE A 8 -0.37 9.57 6.53
N ILE A 9 -0.96 9.55 5.33
CA ILE A 9 -2.08 10.44 4.95
C ILE A 9 -3.48 9.85 5.22
N ALA A 10 -3.56 8.54 5.44
CA ALA A 10 -4.78 7.83 5.79
C ALA A 10 -4.43 6.65 6.69
N HIS A 11 -5.31 6.30 7.63
CA HIS A 11 -5.12 5.18 8.53
C HIS A 11 -6.43 4.54 8.96
N ARG A 12 -6.37 3.25 9.30
CA ARG A 12 -7.45 2.48 9.93
C ARG A 12 -6.82 1.49 10.90
N LEU A 13 -7.37 1.41 12.10
CA LEU A 13 -7.12 0.26 12.98
C LEU A 13 -8.23 -0.76 12.71
N THR A 14 -7.82 -1.99 12.45
CA THR A 14 -8.69 -3.13 12.21
C THR A 14 -8.64 -4.10 13.38
N ASP A 15 -9.71 -4.87 13.54
CA ASP A 15 -9.70 -6.05 14.39
C ASP A 15 -9.29 -7.30 13.58
N GLN A 16 -9.32 -8.45 14.23
CA GLN A 16 -8.87 -9.74 13.67
C GLN A 16 -9.82 -10.29 12.60
N GLY A 17 -11.08 -9.86 12.61
CA GLY A 17 -12.12 -10.34 11.70
C GLY A 17 -12.29 -9.46 10.47
N THR A 18 -11.55 -8.35 10.40
CA THR A 18 -11.64 -7.39 9.31
C THR A 18 -10.73 -7.80 8.16
N ASP A 19 -11.30 -7.94 6.96
CA ASP A 19 -10.56 -8.26 5.74
C ASP A 19 -9.82 -7.04 5.18
N ASP A 20 -8.61 -7.24 4.67
CA ASP A 20 -7.74 -6.16 4.17
C ASP A 20 -8.38 -5.39 2.98
N PRO A 21 -8.84 -6.06 1.90
CA PRO A 21 -9.61 -5.42 0.83
C PRO A 21 -10.78 -4.53 1.29
N SER A 22 -11.50 -4.93 2.34
CA SER A 22 -12.64 -4.16 2.85
C SER A 22 -12.26 -2.77 3.38
N GLN A 23 -10.97 -2.55 3.67
CA GLN A 23 -10.47 -1.28 4.20
C GLN A 23 -10.01 -0.31 3.11
N VAL A 24 -9.97 -0.72 1.84
CA VAL A 24 -9.49 0.12 0.75
C VAL A 24 -10.38 1.35 0.59
N GLU A 25 -11.69 1.17 0.48
CA GLU A 25 -12.64 2.29 0.36
C GLU A 25 -12.57 3.24 1.58
N PRO A 26 -12.67 2.77 2.84
CA PRO A 26 -12.52 3.62 4.01
C PRO A 26 -11.19 4.37 4.14
N LEU A 27 -10.11 3.86 3.52
CA LEU A 27 -8.81 4.54 3.49
C LEU A 27 -8.76 5.59 2.39
N LEU A 28 -9.27 5.27 1.20
CA LEU A 28 -9.32 6.20 0.08
C LEU A 28 -10.23 7.40 0.37
N SER A 29 -11.33 7.21 1.12
CA SER A 29 -12.22 8.32 1.51
C SER A 29 -11.60 9.34 2.48
N GLN A 30 -10.43 9.04 3.05
CA GLN A 30 -9.66 9.98 3.88
C GLN A 30 -8.67 10.81 3.06
N ILE A 31 -8.53 10.55 1.76
CA ILE A 31 -7.55 11.18 0.90
C ILE A 31 -8.27 12.13 -0.05
N ASP A 32 -8.03 13.43 0.12
CA ASP A 32 -8.60 14.47 -0.76
C ASP A 32 -7.79 14.67 -2.05
N GLY A 33 -6.55 14.18 -2.09
CA GLY A 33 -5.61 14.36 -3.21
C GLY A 33 -5.73 13.30 -4.30
N GLU A 34 -5.19 13.60 -5.49
CA GLU A 34 -5.16 12.62 -6.58
C GLU A 34 -4.17 11.47 -6.29
N ILE A 35 -4.56 10.25 -6.67
CA ILE A 35 -3.73 9.05 -6.54
C ILE A 35 -3.32 8.57 -7.93
N ASP A 36 -2.05 8.81 -8.28
CA ASP A 36 -1.48 8.32 -9.54
C ASP A 36 -1.27 6.80 -9.52
N GLN A 37 -0.83 6.26 -8.38
CA GLN A 37 -0.51 4.85 -8.22
C GLN A 37 -0.91 4.34 -6.83
N PHE A 38 -1.70 3.27 -6.80
CA PHE A 38 -2.00 2.50 -5.60
C PHE A 38 -1.11 1.26 -5.56
N THR A 39 -0.31 1.09 -4.51
CA THR A 39 0.56 -0.09 -4.34
C THR A 39 0.21 -0.80 -3.05
N ALA A 40 -0.14 -2.09 -3.14
CA ALA A 40 -0.47 -2.92 -1.98
C ALA A 40 0.05 -4.33 -2.15
N ASP A 41 -0.06 -5.15 -1.11
CA ASP A 41 0.38 -6.52 -1.15
C ASP A 41 -0.66 -7.49 -1.71
N GLY A 42 -0.25 -8.74 -1.94
CA GLY A 42 -1.12 -9.74 -2.55
C GLY A 42 -2.36 -10.12 -1.72
N ALA A 43 -2.46 -9.71 -0.45
CA ALA A 43 -3.70 -9.87 0.30
C ALA A 43 -4.82 -9.03 -0.33
N TYR A 44 -4.46 -7.86 -0.87
CA TYR A 44 -5.35 -6.95 -1.58
C TYR A 44 -5.64 -7.36 -3.03
N ASP A 45 -5.05 -8.44 -3.56
CA ASP A 45 -5.32 -8.90 -4.93
C ASP A 45 -6.75 -9.43 -5.07
N GLY A 46 -7.54 -8.76 -5.92
CA GLY A 46 -8.89 -9.18 -6.28
C GLY A 46 -9.63 -8.09 -7.05
N LYS A 47 -10.59 -8.49 -7.89
CA LYS A 47 -11.43 -7.55 -8.67
C LYS A 47 -12.06 -6.44 -7.81
N PRO A 48 -12.60 -6.70 -6.60
CA PRO A 48 -13.19 -5.65 -5.77
C PRO A 48 -12.20 -4.52 -5.44
N THR A 49 -10.97 -4.84 -5.04
CA THR A 49 -9.94 -3.83 -4.74
C THR A 49 -9.66 -2.95 -5.95
N TYR A 50 -9.45 -3.55 -7.13
CA TYR A 50 -9.19 -2.80 -8.35
C TYR A 50 -10.37 -1.88 -8.70
N GLN A 51 -11.60 -2.38 -8.60
CA GLN A 51 -12.80 -1.58 -8.82
C GLN A 51 -12.90 -0.42 -7.84
N THR A 52 -12.71 -0.64 -6.55
CA THR A 52 -12.75 0.42 -5.54
C THR A 52 -11.71 1.51 -5.81
N VAL A 53 -10.47 1.14 -6.14
CA VAL A 53 -9.42 2.13 -6.48
C VAL A 53 -9.79 2.90 -7.75
N LEU A 54 -10.25 2.22 -8.79
CA LEU A 54 -10.60 2.85 -10.07
C LEU A 54 -11.89 3.68 -10.01
N GLN A 55 -12.82 3.35 -9.13
CA GLN A 55 -14.00 4.18 -8.82
C GLN A 55 -13.59 5.48 -8.14
N HIS A 56 -12.61 5.42 -7.23
CA HIS A 56 -12.06 6.61 -6.58
C HIS A 56 -11.22 7.44 -7.57
N ARG A 57 -10.40 6.80 -8.41
CA ARG A 57 -9.61 7.46 -9.47
C ARG A 57 -9.42 6.56 -10.69
N ALA A 58 -10.15 6.84 -11.76
CA ALA A 58 -10.16 6.02 -12.98
C ALA A 58 -8.79 5.89 -13.67
N THR A 59 -7.90 6.87 -13.50
CA THR A 59 -6.55 6.87 -14.09
C THR A 59 -5.47 6.27 -13.20
N ALA A 60 -5.82 5.82 -11.98
CA ALA A 60 -4.85 5.27 -11.05
C ALA A 60 -4.24 3.96 -11.57
N ASN A 61 -2.92 3.83 -11.46
CA ASN A 61 -2.21 2.58 -11.69
C ASN A 61 -2.28 1.71 -10.42
N VAL A 62 -2.91 0.56 -10.50
CA VAL A 62 -3.06 -0.39 -9.39
C VAL A 62 -1.94 -1.43 -9.50
N VAL A 63 -0.98 -1.36 -8.58
CA VAL A 63 0.18 -2.25 -8.52
C VAL A 63 0.05 -3.17 -7.32
N ILE A 64 -0.58 -4.31 -7.54
CA ILE A 64 -0.77 -5.36 -6.54
C ILE A 64 -0.27 -6.67 -7.16
N PRO A 65 0.66 -7.39 -6.52
CA PRO A 65 1.15 -8.62 -7.08
C PRO A 65 0.03 -9.66 -7.07
N PRO A 66 -0.33 -10.25 -8.23
CA PRO A 66 -1.28 -11.33 -8.28
C PRO A 66 -0.87 -12.49 -7.37
N ARG A 67 -1.88 -13.13 -6.77
CA ARG A 67 -1.70 -14.39 -6.03
C ARG A 67 -1.14 -15.48 -6.96
N SER A 68 -0.42 -16.44 -6.42
CA SER A 68 0.16 -17.54 -7.22
C SER A 68 -0.90 -18.39 -7.94
N THR A 69 -2.13 -18.38 -7.44
CA THR A 69 -3.30 -19.06 -8.02
C THR A 69 -4.15 -18.14 -8.89
N ALA A 70 -3.69 -16.91 -9.16
CA ALA A 70 -4.43 -15.97 -9.99
C ALA A 70 -4.49 -16.47 -11.44
N VAL A 71 -5.70 -16.51 -11.98
CA VAL A 71 -5.97 -16.73 -13.39
C VAL A 71 -6.49 -15.45 -14.02
N GLU A 72 -6.19 -15.28 -15.31
CA GLU A 72 -6.79 -14.22 -16.12
C GLU A 72 -8.30 -14.39 -16.16
N SER A 73 -9.03 -13.28 -16.28
CA SER A 73 -10.47 -13.33 -16.49
C SER A 73 -10.77 -14.08 -17.80
N ASN A 74 -11.49 -15.20 -17.71
CA ASN A 74 -11.90 -15.99 -18.88
C ASN A 74 -12.88 -15.19 -19.77
N GLY A 75 -12.37 -14.31 -20.61
CA GLY A 75 -13.11 -13.73 -21.74
C GLY A 75 -14.42 -13.02 -21.40
N ASP A 76 -14.49 -12.27 -20.28
CA ASP A 76 -15.55 -11.28 -20.05
C ASP A 76 -15.41 -10.16 -21.11
N THR A 77 -15.88 -10.39 -22.35
CA THR A 77 -16.19 -9.51 -23.51
C THR A 77 -15.57 -8.10 -23.64
N GLY A 78 -14.42 -7.85 -23.03
CA GLY A 78 -13.77 -6.54 -22.94
C GLY A 78 -12.25 -6.65 -22.92
N PRO A 79 -11.53 -5.52 -23.05
CA PRO A 79 -10.08 -5.51 -23.00
C PRO A 79 -9.57 -5.98 -21.62
N PRO A 80 -8.39 -6.63 -21.56
CA PRO A 80 -7.82 -7.10 -20.30
C PRO A 80 -7.66 -5.96 -19.31
N ASP A 81 -8.11 -6.19 -18.07
CA ASP A 81 -7.99 -5.20 -17.01
C ASP A 81 -6.54 -5.10 -16.51
N GLN A 82 -6.26 -4.17 -15.57
CA GLN A 82 -4.89 -4.02 -15.06
C GLN A 82 -4.37 -5.30 -14.37
N ARG A 83 -5.27 -6.07 -13.75
CA ARG A 83 -4.91 -7.30 -13.05
C ARG A 83 -4.51 -8.39 -14.05
N ASP A 84 -5.28 -8.57 -15.12
CA ASP A 84 -4.97 -9.52 -16.19
C ASP A 84 -3.64 -9.19 -16.86
N LYS A 85 -3.36 -7.89 -17.10
CA LYS A 85 -2.06 -7.44 -17.61
C LYS A 85 -0.90 -7.79 -16.67
N HIS A 86 -1.08 -7.69 -15.35
CA HIS A 86 -0.06 -8.10 -14.39
C HIS A 86 0.16 -9.62 -14.40
N ILE A 87 -0.89 -10.42 -14.52
CA ILE A 87 -0.79 -11.88 -14.62
C ILE A 87 0.00 -12.27 -15.88
N ALA A 88 -0.38 -11.72 -17.04
CA ALA A 88 0.30 -11.96 -18.30
C ALA A 88 1.78 -11.53 -18.28
N ALA A 89 2.08 -10.34 -17.73
CA ALA A 89 3.44 -9.83 -17.61
C ALA A 89 4.31 -10.72 -16.69
N ILE A 90 3.76 -11.21 -15.58
CA ILE A 90 4.47 -12.13 -14.68
C ILE A 90 4.70 -13.49 -15.36
N ALA A 91 3.72 -14.00 -16.11
CA ALA A 91 3.86 -15.25 -16.84
C ALA A 91 4.92 -15.17 -17.94
N LYS A 92 5.02 -14.01 -18.61
CA LYS A 92 5.95 -13.77 -19.72
C LYS A 92 7.37 -13.45 -19.25
N ASP A 93 7.53 -12.44 -18.40
CA ASP A 93 8.83 -11.85 -18.08
C ASP A 93 9.31 -12.20 -16.65
N GLY A 94 8.46 -12.87 -15.87
CA GLY A 94 8.75 -13.27 -14.50
C GLY A 94 8.45 -12.18 -13.46
N ARG A 95 8.23 -12.62 -12.21
CA ARG A 95 7.81 -11.74 -11.11
C ARG A 95 8.81 -10.63 -10.77
N LEU A 96 10.12 -10.90 -10.86
CA LEU A 96 11.15 -9.89 -10.55
C LEU A 96 11.18 -8.76 -11.58
N GLN A 97 11.06 -9.09 -12.88
CA GLN A 97 10.98 -8.09 -13.94
C GLN A 97 9.71 -7.26 -13.80
N TRP A 98 8.58 -7.90 -13.54
CA TRP A 98 7.31 -7.21 -13.26
C TRP A 98 7.43 -6.23 -12.08
N GLN A 99 8.08 -6.63 -10.98
CA GLN A 99 8.30 -5.74 -9.82
C GLN A 99 9.16 -4.51 -10.17
N ALA A 100 10.18 -4.69 -11.01
CA ALA A 100 11.02 -3.59 -11.47
C ALA A 100 10.24 -2.64 -12.40
N ALA A 101 9.51 -3.19 -13.38
CA ALA A 101 8.74 -2.43 -14.36
C ALA A 101 7.58 -1.64 -13.73
N THR A 102 6.92 -2.19 -12.70
CA THR A 102 5.78 -1.54 -12.03
C THR A 102 6.19 -0.63 -10.86
N GLY A 103 7.48 -0.60 -10.50
CA GLY A 103 7.96 0.12 -9.34
C GLY A 103 7.46 -0.43 -8.00
N TYR A 104 7.03 -1.70 -7.95
CA TYR A 104 6.52 -2.36 -6.74
C TYR A 104 7.52 -2.32 -5.56
N GLY A 105 8.81 -2.17 -5.84
CA GLY A 105 9.85 -1.98 -4.82
C GLY A 105 9.61 -0.79 -3.88
N LYS A 106 8.79 0.21 -4.27
CA LYS A 106 8.36 1.32 -3.40
C LYS A 106 7.65 0.83 -2.12
N ARG A 107 7.10 -0.39 -2.11
CA ARG A 107 6.51 -1.01 -0.90
C ARG A 107 7.47 -1.03 0.29
N ALA A 108 8.79 -1.17 0.07
CA ALA A 108 9.77 -1.18 1.15
C ALA A 108 9.77 0.13 1.98
N LEU A 109 9.32 1.25 1.39
CA LEU A 109 9.15 2.51 2.10
C LEU A 109 8.03 2.43 3.14
N ILE A 110 6.93 1.71 2.83
CA ILE A 110 5.82 1.48 3.76
C ILE A 110 6.29 0.63 4.92
N GLU A 111 7.01 -0.47 4.64
CA GLU A 111 7.56 -1.34 5.69
C GLU A 111 8.50 -0.57 6.63
N THR A 112 9.32 0.31 6.06
CA THR A 112 10.17 1.22 6.83
C THR A 112 9.35 2.19 7.68
N ALA A 113 8.29 2.79 7.13
CA ALA A 113 7.41 3.69 7.88
C ALA A 113 6.70 2.99 9.05
N ILE A 114 6.17 1.77 8.82
CA ILE A 114 5.57 0.95 9.88
C ILE A 114 6.61 0.50 10.91
N GLY A 115 7.84 0.20 10.47
CA GLY A 115 8.97 -0.07 11.37
C GLY A 115 9.27 1.11 12.29
N ARG A 116 9.33 2.33 11.75
CA ARG A 116 9.50 3.57 12.54
C ARG A 116 8.34 3.80 13.50
N TYR A 117 7.10 3.63 13.04
CA TYR A 117 5.92 3.72 13.91
C TYR A 117 6.06 2.77 15.11
N LYS A 118 6.34 1.49 14.85
CA LYS A 118 6.47 0.46 15.89
C LYS A 118 7.66 0.70 16.83
N GLY A 119 8.75 1.26 16.32
CA GLY A 119 9.95 1.57 17.09
C GLY A 119 9.82 2.82 17.96
N LEU A 120 9.22 3.89 17.45
CA LEU A 120 9.12 5.20 18.11
C LEU A 120 7.86 5.35 18.97
N ILE A 121 6.70 4.94 18.44
CA ILE A 121 5.41 5.04 19.14
C ILE A 121 5.19 3.81 20.02
N GLY A 122 5.40 2.63 19.45
CA GLY A 122 5.32 1.36 20.16
C GLY A 122 4.67 0.25 19.35
N ARG A 123 4.90 -1.00 19.78
CA ARG A 123 4.38 -2.22 19.12
C ARG A 123 2.97 -2.61 19.56
N ARG A 124 2.45 -2.00 20.62
CA ARG A 124 1.15 -2.33 21.22
C ARG A 124 0.38 -1.05 21.51
N VAL A 125 -0.93 -1.14 21.37
CA VAL A 125 -1.89 -0.11 21.77
C VAL A 125 -2.14 -0.25 23.27
N ARG A 126 -2.14 0.85 24.02
CA ARG A 126 -2.31 0.87 25.49
C ARG A 126 -3.76 1.07 25.92
N ALA A 127 -4.53 1.75 25.08
CA ALA A 127 -5.93 2.01 25.28
C ALA A 127 -6.74 0.71 25.36
N ARG A 128 -7.78 0.70 26.20
CA ARG A 128 -8.54 -0.52 26.54
C ARG A 128 -9.78 -0.74 25.67
N SER A 129 -10.37 0.30 25.11
CA SER A 129 -11.52 0.17 24.20
C SER A 129 -11.09 0.40 22.76
N PHE A 130 -11.75 -0.25 21.81
CA PHE A 130 -11.39 -0.13 20.39
C PHE A 130 -11.44 1.32 19.90
N ALA A 131 -12.46 2.09 20.29
CA ALA A 131 -12.55 3.51 19.94
C ALA A 131 -11.36 4.33 20.48
N THR A 132 -10.92 4.05 21.71
CA THR A 132 -9.74 4.75 22.27
C THR A 132 -8.43 4.25 21.67
N GLN A 133 -8.36 3.00 21.20
CA GLN A 133 -7.23 2.48 20.43
C GLN A 133 -7.14 3.13 19.05
N GLN A 134 -8.27 3.35 18.37
CA GLN A 134 -8.31 4.09 17.11
C GLN A 134 -7.75 5.50 17.29
N THR A 135 -8.15 6.20 18.36
CA THR A 135 -7.60 7.51 18.70
C THR A 135 -6.11 7.46 19.01
N GLU A 136 -5.65 6.46 19.77
CA GLU A 136 -4.22 6.27 20.06
C GLU A 136 -3.41 6.09 18.77
N VAL A 137 -3.91 5.30 17.83
CA VAL A 137 -3.26 5.09 16.52
C VAL A 137 -3.25 6.38 15.70
N ALA A 138 -4.36 7.12 15.67
CA ALA A 138 -4.45 8.39 14.97
C ALA A 138 -3.41 9.40 15.49
N ILE A 139 -3.31 9.54 16.82
CA ILE A 139 -2.30 10.38 17.46
C ILE A 139 -0.88 9.90 17.11
N GLY A 140 -0.64 8.58 17.13
CA GLY A 140 0.64 7.99 16.73
C GLY A 140 1.06 8.36 15.31
N CYS A 141 0.12 8.32 14.35
CA CYS A 141 0.37 8.73 12.96
C CYS A 141 0.71 10.22 12.88
N ILE A 142 -0.03 11.08 13.57
CA ILE A 142 0.22 12.53 13.61
C ILE A 142 1.60 12.84 14.20
N VAL A 143 1.95 12.20 15.32
CA VAL A 143 3.27 12.37 15.96
C VAL A 143 4.39 11.94 15.02
N LEU A 144 4.24 10.80 14.33
CA LEU A 144 5.24 10.32 13.38
C LEU A 144 5.41 11.27 12.18
N ASN A 145 4.30 11.77 11.62
CA ASN A 145 4.36 12.75 10.54
C ASN A 145 5.04 14.06 11.01
N ARG A 146 4.75 14.52 12.23
CA ARG A 146 5.42 15.69 12.80
C ARG A 146 6.93 15.49 12.96
N MET A 147 7.35 14.32 13.43
CA MET A 147 8.78 13.97 13.49
C MET A 147 9.41 13.98 12.09
N LEU A 148 8.70 13.47 11.09
CA LEU A 148 9.17 13.46 9.70
C LEU A 148 9.37 14.88 9.16
N ALA A 149 8.43 15.79 9.45
CA ALA A 149 8.52 17.19 9.06
C ALA A 149 9.66 17.94 9.76
N CYS A 150 9.93 17.63 11.03
CA CYS A 150 11.01 18.27 11.80
C CYS A 150 12.42 17.82 11.39
N GLY A 151 12.59 16.60 10.87
CA GLY A 151 13.90 16.07 10.55
C GLY A 151 13.85 14.72 9.86
N ARG A 152 13.58 14.72 8.55
CA ARG A 152 13.65 13.50 7.73
C ARG A 152 15.12 13.18 7.37
N PRO A 153 15.68 12.04 7.80
CA PRO A 153 16.99 11.63 7.34
C PRO A 153 16.96 11.31 5.83
N GLN A 154 17.95 11.80 5.09
CA GLN A 154 18.16 11.43 3.68
C GLN A 154 18.92 10.11 3.60
N SER A 155 18.17 9.01 3.55
CA SER A 155 18.74 7.67 3.37
C SER A 155 19.09 7.44 1.89
N VAL A 156 20.38 7.25 1.61
CA VAL A 156 20.86 6.86 0.27
C VAL A 156 21.32 5.42 0.28
N ARG A 157 20.95 4.65 -0.76
CA ARG A 157 21.48 3.30 -0.94
C ARG A 157 22.95 3.41 -1.31
N ARG A 158 23.84 2.91 -0.44
CA ARG A 158 25.27 2.80 -0.77
C ARG A 158 25.44 1.71 -1.83
N GLN A 159 25.79 2.09 -3.05
CA GLN A 159 26.25 1.11 -4.04
C GLN A 159 27.66 0.68 -3.65
N VAL A 160 27.82 -0.59 -3.30
CA VAL A 160 29.15 -1.19 -3.18
C VAL A 160 29.64 -1.38 -4.62
N ARG A 161 30.69 -0.64 -5.02
CA ARG A 161 31.38 -0.91 -6.30
C ARG A 161 31.86 -2.36 -6.25
N GLN A 162 31.41 -3.18 -7.19
CA GLN A 162 32.04 -4.48 -7.43
C GLN A 162 33.46 -4.19 -7.94
N ALA A 163 34.44 -4.76 -7.24
CA ALA A 163 35.85 -4.72 -7.60
C ALA A 163 36.13 -5.64 -8.80
#